data_AF-A0A946ZK33-F1
#
_entry.id   AF-A0A946ZK33-F1
#
_cell.length_a   1.000
_cell.length_b   1.000
_cell.length_c   1.000
_cell.angle_alpha   90.00
_cell.angle_beta   90.00
_cell.angle_gamma   90.00
#
_symmetry.space_group_name_H-M   'P 1'
#
loop_
_entity.id
_entity.type
_entity.pdbx_description
1 polymer ?
#
loop_
_entity_poly.entity_id
_entity_poly.type
_entity_poly.pdbx_seq_one_letter_code
_entity_poly.pdbx_strand_id
1 'polypeptide(L)'
;LNDAMSGYGFDIIKTLVTDIDPDAQVKQAMNRINASEREKIAAQFEGDAARILIVEKAKAEAESKRLQGQGIADQRREIARGLEESVEVLNKVGINSQEASALIVVTQHYDTLQAIGSETNTNLILLPNSPQAGSNMLNDMVASFTASNQIGEAMKNSNRTKEE
;
A
#
# COMPACT_ATOMS: atom_id res chain seq x y z
N LEU A 1 42.46 53.40 18.56
CA LEU A 1 41.35 54.31 18.97
C LEU A 1 41.27 54.45 20.48
N ASN A 2 41.30 53.35 21.24
CA ASN A 2 41.22 53.38 22.70
C ASN A 2 42.36 54.21 23.36
N ASP A 3 43.62 53.93 23.00
CA ASP A 3 44.79 54.66 23.53
C ASP A 3 44.79 56.16 23.17
N ALA A 4 44.27 56.52 22.00
CA ALA A 4 44.20 57.91 21.55
C ALA A 4 43.14 58.73 22.30
N MET A 5 42.07 58.08 22.79
CA MET A 5 40.96 58.74 23.48
C MET A 5 41.14 58.78 25.00
N SER A 6 41.94 57.85 25.55
CA SER A 6 42.35 57.85 26.97
C SER A 6 43.13 59.12 27.35
N GLY A 7 43.96 59.65 26.44
CA GLY A 7 44.68 60.92 26.64
C GLY A 7 43.80 62.18 26.73
N TYR A 8 42.55 62.10 26.27
CA TYR A 8 41.54 63.16 26.39
C TYR A 8 40.58 62.94 27.58
N GLY A 9 40.84 61.94 28.43
CA GLY A 9 40.03 61.65 29.61
C GLY A 9 38.75 60.85 29.33
N PHE A 10 38.62 60.24 28.15
CA PHE A 10 37.49 59.37 27.80
C PHE A 10 37.90 57.89 27.88
N ASP A 11 37.09 57.06 28.54
CA ASP A 11 37.25 55.61 28.61
C ASP A 11 36.18 54.91 27.76
N ILE A 12 36.60 54.12 26.78
CA ILE A 12 35.69 53.45 25.83
C ILE A 12 35.32 52.07 26.38
N ILE A 13 34.13 51.95 26.96
CA ILE A 13 33.63 50.71 27.58
C ILE A 13 33.28 49.62 26.55
N LYS A 14 32.62 50.00 25.44
CA LYS A 14 32.27 49.09 24.35
C LYS A 14 32.01 49.86 23.06
N THR A 15 32.50 49.33 21.95
CA THR A 15 32.14 49.82 20.62
C THR A 15 31.19 48.82 19.96
N LEU A 16 30.06 49.31 19.46
CA LEU A 16 29.13 48.50 18.68
C LEU A 16 29.46 48.72 17.20
N VAL A 17 29.74 47.64 16.47
CA VAL A 17 29.78 47.71 15.02
C VAL A 17 28.34 47.80 14.54
N THR A 18 27.96 48.96 14.00
CA THR A 18 26.59 49.26 13.60
C THR A 18 26.28 48.85 12.16
N ASP A 19 27.30 48.76 11.30
CA ASP A 19 27.11 48.34 9.92
C ASP A 19 28.38 47.70 9.34
N ILE A 20 28.21 46.63 8.57
CA ILE A 20 29.26 45.96 7.80
C ILE A 20 28.67 45.71 6.43
N ASP A 21 29.24 46.33 5.41
CA ASP A 21 28.80 46.18 4.03
C ASP A 21 29.80 45.30 3.23
N PRO A 22 29.59 43.97 3.17
CA PRO A 22 30.44 43.10 2.36
C PRO A 22 30.18 43.29 0.86
N ASP A 23 31.15 42.88 0.05
CA ASP A 23 31.03 42.97 -1.41
C ASP A 23 29.75 42.30 -1.92
N ALA A 24 29.14 42.89 -2.96
CA ALA A 24 27.88 42.43 -3.52
C ALA A 24 27.92 40.96 -3.98
N GLN A 25 29.07 40.49 -4.48
CA GLN A 25 29.23 39.08 -4.87
C GLN A 25 29.21 38.15 -3.65
N VAL A 26 29.81 38.57 -2.54
CA VAL A 26 29.82 37.79 -1.29
C VAL A 26 28.43 37.71 -0.69
N LYS A 27 27.65 38.81 -0.69
CA LYS A 27 26.25 38.79 -0.23
C LYS A 27 25.39 37.81 -1.02
N GLN A 28 25.50 37.84 -2.35
CA GLN A 28 24.73 36.93 -3.21
C GLN A 28 25.15 35.47 -3.00
N ALA A 29 26.45 35.19 -2.89
CA ALA A 29 26.96 33.85 -2.62
C ALA A 29 26.48 33.33 -1.25
N MET A 30 26.57 34.14 -0.19
CA MET A 30 26.09 33.76 1.14
C MET A 30 24.58 33.52 1.16
N ASN A 31 23.79 34.37 0.50
CA ASN A 31 22.34 34.18 0.40
C ASN A 31 21.99 32.89 -0.34
N ARG A 32 22.71 32.56 -1.42
CA ARG A 32 22.51 31.31 -2.14
C ARG A 32 22.87 30.09 -1.30
N ILE A 33 23.98 30.13 -0.55
CA ILE A 33 24.37 29.04 0.36
C ILE A 33 23.30 28.82 1.43
N ASN A 34 22.83 29.88 2.07
CA ASN A 34 21.80 29.79 3.09
C ASN A 34 20.46 29.28 2.54
N ALA A 35 20.10 29.70 1.32
CA ALA A 35 18.92 29.21 0.64
C ALA A 35 19.04 27.71 0.34
N SER A 36 20.15 27.27 -0.27
CA SER A 36 20.38 25.85 -0.58
C SER A 36 20.48 24.96 0.66
N GLU A 37 21.04 25.47 1.76
CA GLU A 37 21.09 24.73 3.02
C GLU A 37 19.69 24.55 3.62
N ARG A 38 18.87 25.60 3.58
CA ARG A 38 17.46 25.51 4.00
C ARG A 38 16.65 24.57 3.11
N GLU A 39 16.83 24.63 1.79
CA GLU A 39 16.18 23.73 0.84
C GLU A 39 16.58 22.27 1.08
N LYS A 40 17.87 22.00 1.33
CA LYS A 40 18.35 20.66 1.66
C LYS A 40 17.68 20.11 2.92
N ILE A 41 17.59 20.92 3.96
CA ILE A 41 16.95 20.54 5.22
C ILE A 41 15.45 20.28 5.00
N ALA A 42 14.76 21.14 4.25
CA ALA A 42 13.36 20.94 3.90
C ALA A 42 13.14 19.64 3.13
N ALA A 43 13.96 19.37 2.10
CA ALA A 43 13.87 18.15 1.31
C ALA A 43 14.14 16.88 2.13
N GLN A 44 15.06 16.93 3.10
CA GLN A 44 15.29 15.81 4.03
C GLN A 44 14.05 15.54 4.89
N PHE A 45 13.44 16.57 5.47
CA PHE A 45 12.23 16.40 6.27
C PHE A 45 11.04 15.91 5.45
N GLU A 46 10.86 16.41 4.22
CA GLU A 46 9.81 15.91 3.33
C GLU A 46 10.02 14.44 2.95
N GLY A 47 11.26 14.04 2.63
CA GLY A 47 11.59 12.65 2.33
C GLY A 47 11.38 11.71 3.52
N ASP A 48 11.75 12.15 4.72
CA ASP A 48 11.51 11.40 5.95
C ASP A 48 10.02 11.28 6.28
N ALA A 49 9.25 12.36 6.12
CA ALA A 49 7.80 12.35 6.30
C ALA A 49 7.12 11.38 5.32
N ALA A 50 7.51 11.42 4.04
CA ALA A 50 6.99 10.50 3.03
C ALA A 50 7.31 9.04 3.36
N ARG A 51 8.54 8.76 3.82
CA ARG A 51 8.94 7.41 4.24
C ARG A 51 8.10 6.91 5.42
N ILE A 52 7.91 7.75 6.44
CA ILE A 52 7.11 7.41 7.61
C ILE A 52 5.68 7.10 7.18
N LEU A 53 5.07 7.93 6.34
CA LEU A 53 3.70 7.73 5.87
C LEU A 53 3.55 6.40 5.13
N ILE A 54 4.46 6.07 4.22
CA ILE A 54 4.42 4.82 3.44
C ILE A 54 4.58 3.61 4.35
N VAL A 55 5.56 3.62 5.27
CA VAL A 55 5.81 2.50 6.18
C VAL A 55 4.63 2.30 7.11
N GLU A 56 4.05 3.38 7.64
CA GLU A 56 2.94 3.28 8.58
C GLU A 56 1.67 2.80 7.89
N LYS A 57 1.40 3.27 6.66
CA LYS A 57 0.31 2.75 5.84
C LYS A 57 0.49 1.26 5.54
N ALA A 58 1.69 0.83 5.17
CA ALA A 58 1.97 -0.57 4.89
C ALA A 58 1.81 -1.45 6.15
N LYS A 59 2.23 -0.97 7.32
CA LYS A 59 2.00 -1.66 8.60
C LYS A 59 0.51 -1.77 8.92
N ALA A 60 -0.23 -0.67 8.77
CA ALA A 60 -1.68 -0.66 9.00
C ALA A 60 -2.41 -1.64 8.08
N GLU A 61 -2.05 -1.70 6.79
CA GLU A 61 -2.62 -2.66 5.84
C GLU A 61 -2.26 -4.11 6.20
N ALA A 62 -1.02 -4.38 6.61
CA ALA A 62 -0.60 -5.71 7.05
C ALA A 62 -1.34 -6.15 8.31
N GLU A 63 -1.49 -5.26 9.29
CA GLU A 63 -2.22 -5.53 10.52
C GLU A 63 -3.72 -5.74 10.27
N SER A 64 -4.33 -4.92 9.39
CA SER A 64 -5.71 -5.09 8.96
C SER A 64 -5.96 -6.48 8.35
N LYS A 65 -5.10 -6.91 7.41
CA LYS A 65 -5.18 -8.25 6.80
C LYS A 65 -4.97 -9.36 7.84
N ARG A 66 -4.05 -9.17 8.79
CA ARG A 66 -3.81 -10.13 9.88
C ARG A 66 -5.06 -10.29 10.76
N LEU A 67 -5.66 -9.17 11.18
CA LEU A 67 -6.89 -9.16 11.97
C LEU A 67 -8.06 -9.77 11.21
N GLN A 68 -8.21 -9.45 9.92
CA GLN A 68 -9.21 -10.07 9.06
C GLN A 68 -9.02 -11.58 8.95
N GLY A 69 -7.78 -12.04 8.74
CA GLY A 69 -7.47 -13.48 8.69
C GLY A 69 -7.77 -14.18 10.01
N GLN A 70 -7.46 -13.54 11.14
CA GLN A 70 -7.82 -14.04 12.47
C GLN A 70 -9.34 -14.14 12.64
N GLY A 71 -10.09 -13.09 12.28
CA GLY A 71 -11.55 -13.10 12.34
C GLY A 71 -12.18 -14.20 11.48
N ILE A 72 -11.66 -14.43 10.26
CA ILE A 72 -12.11 -15.52 9.39
C ILE A 72 -11.81 -16.89 10.02
N ALA A 73 -10.64 -17.07 10.62
CA ALA A 73 -10.27 -18.33 11.26
C ALA A 73 -11.16 -18.63 12.48
N ASP A 74 -11.41 -17.61 13.31
CA ASP A 74 -12.27 -17.72 14.49
C ASP A 74 -13.73 -17.97 14.07
N GLN A 75 -14.23 -17.26 13.06
CA GLN A 75 -15.55 -17.51 12.47
C GLN A 75 -15.67 -18.96 11.96
N ARG A 76 -14.66 -19.48 11.25
CA ARG A 76 -14.66 -20.88 10.77
C ARG A 76 -14.69 -21.88 11.92
N ARG A 77 -13.98 -21.62 13.01
CA ARG A 77 -14.00 -22.47 14.20
C ARG A 77 -15.39 -22.50 14.84
N GLU A 78 -16.04 -21.35 14.96
CA GLU A 78 -17.39 -21.28 15.55
C GLU A 78 -18.45 -21.93 14.65
N ILE A 79 -18.35 -21.76 13.33
CA ILE A 79 -19.21 -22.46 12.36
C ILE A 79 -19.05 -23.98 12.50
N ALA A 80 -17.80 -24.48 12.57
CA ALA A 80 -17.54 -25.90 12.71
C ALA A 80 -18.14 -26.48 14.00
N ARG A 81 -18.04 -25.74 15.10
CA ARG A 81 -18.64 -26.11 16.39
C ARG A 81 -20.16 -26.15 16.34
N GLY A 82 -20.81 -25.15 15.74
CA GLY A 82 -22.26 -25.14 15.57
C GLY A 82 -22.78 -26.26 14.67
N LEU A 83 -22.01 -26.62 13.64
CA LEU A 83 -22.31 -27.77 12.78
C LEU A 83 -22.19 -29.09 13.53
N GLU A 84 -21.15 -29.26 14.35
CA GLU A 84 -20.97 -30.44 15.20
C GLU A 84 -22.15 -30.62 16.16
N GLU A 85 -22.56 -29.55 16.85
CA GLU A 85 -23.73 -29.54 17.73
C GLU A 85 -25.02 -29.90 16.96
N SER A 86 -25.20 -29.34 15.76
CA SER A 86 -26.36 -29.61 14.90
C SER A 86 -26.43 -31.09 14.49
N VAL A 87 -25.30 -31.70 14.15
CA VAL A 87 -25.23 -33.13 13.82
C VAL A 87 -25.52 -33.99 15.06
N GLU A 88 -25.02 -33.61 16.24
CA GLU A 88 -25.28 -34.33 17.49
C GLU A 88 -26.78 -34.32 17.85
N VAL A 89 -27.45 -33.18 17.73
CA VAL A 89 -28.90 -33.06 17.99
C VAL A 89 -29.71 -33.89 17.00
N LEU A 90 -29.40 -33.84 15.71
CA LEU A 90 -30.12 -34.62 14.69
C LEU A 90 -29.90 -36.14 14.88
N ASN A 91 -28.70 -36.54 15.31
CA ASN A 91 -28.39 -37.94 15.65
C ASN A 91 -29.21 -38.41 16.87
N LYS A 92 -29.39 -37.58 17.90
CA LYS A 92 -30.23 -37.88 19.07
C LYS A 92 -31.71 -38.11 18.72
N VAL A 93 -32.21 -37.49 17.64
CA VAL A 93 -33.59 -37.69 17.14
C VAL A 93 -33.70 -38.88 16.18
N GLY A 94 -32.60 -39.60 15.95
CA GLY A 94 -32.56 -40.84 15.16
C GLY A 94 -32.23 -40.64 13.68
N ILE A 95 -31.79 -39.44 13.27
CA ILE A 95 -31.37 -39.16 11.88
C ILE A 95 -29.90 -39.59 11.73
N ASN A 96 -29.61 -40.37 10.69
CA ASN A 96 -28.23 -40.79 10.41
C ASN A 96 -27.36 -39.56 10.06
N SER A 97 -26.12 -39.51 10.53
CA SER A 97 -25.16 -38.43 10.26
C SER A 97 -25.03 -38.09 8.77
N GLN A 98 -25.23 -39.06 7.87
CA GLN A 98 -25.25 -38.83 6.42
C GLN A 98 -26.47 -38.02 5.93
N GLU A 99 -27.66 -38.31 6.46
CA GLU A 99 -28.89 -37.56 6.15
C GLU A 99 -28.87 -36.16 6.79
N ALA A 100 -28.35 -36.05 8.02
CA ALA A 100 -28.12 -34.78 8.70
C ALA A 100 -27.15 -33.87 7.91
N SER A 101 -26.04 -34.44 7.42
CA SER A 101 -25.07 -33.70 6.60
C SER A 101 -25.69 -33.21 5.27
N ALA A 102 -26.51 -34.04 4.62
CA ALA A 102 -27.19 -33.65 3.39
C ALA A 102 -28.17 -32.49 3.61
N LEU A 103 -28.96 -32.55 4.69
CA LEU A 103 -29.90 -31.48 5.05
C LEU A 103 -29.17 -30.16 5.33
N ILE A 104 -28.06 -30.20 6.07
CA ILE A 104 -27.22 -29.04 6.36
C ILE A 104 -26.69 -28.38 5.07
N VAL A 105 -26.17 -29.17 4.12
CA VAL A 105 -25.63 -28.65 2.86
C VAL A 105 -26.71 -27.96 2.03
N VAL A 106 -27.93 -28.52 2.00
CA VAL A 106 -29.06 -27.91 1.31
C VAL A 106 -29.44 -26.58 1.95
N THR A 107 -29.52 -26.51 3.29
CA THR A 107 -29.79 -25.24 4.00
C THR A 107 -28.71 -24.20 3.72
N GLN A 108 -27.44 -24.59 3.79
CA GLN A 108 -26.32 -23.68 3.49
C GLN A 108 -26.38 -23.16 2.04
N HIS A 109 -26.80 -23.99 1.09
CA HIS A 109 -27.03 -23.58 -0.29
C HIS A 109 -28.10 -22.47 -0.37
N TYR A 110 -29.23 -22.64 0.30
CA TYR A 110 -30.27 -21.61 0.33
C TYR A 110 -29.84 -20.33 1.08
N ASP A 111 -29.11 -20.45 2.19
CA ASP A 111 -28.56 -19.29 2.91
C ASP A 111 -27.60 -18.49 2.01
N THR A 112 -26.77 -19.17 1.21
CA THR A 112 -25.89 -18.49 0.25
C THR A 112 -26.69 -17.79 -0.86
N LEU A 113 -27.75 -18.42 -1.37
CA LEU A 113 -28.64 -17.80 -2.36
C LEU A 113 -29.37 -16.58 -1.79
N GLN A 114 -29.83 -16.67 -0.54
CA GLN A 114 -30.48 -15.57 0.16
C GLN A 114 -29.50 -14.43 0.41
N ALA A 115 -28.28 -14.72 0.85
CA ALA A 115 -27.23 -13.71 1.05
C ALA A 115 -26.92 -12.97 -0.26
N ILE A 116 -26.71 -13.72 -1.36
CA ILE A 116 -26.48 -13.17 -2.71
C ILE A 116 -27.67 -12.32 -3.18
N GLY A 117 -28.90 -12.77 -2.92
CA GLY A 117 -30.12 -12.05 -3.30
C GLY A 117 -30.43 -10.83 -2.42
N SER A 118 -29.92 -10.80 -1.19
CA SER A 118 -30.10 -9.70 -0.24
C SER A 118 -29.09 -8.56 -0.40
N GLU A 119 -27.92 -8.83 -0.97
CA GLU A 119 -26.98 -7.78 -1.36
C GLU A 119 -27.50 -7.02 -2.59
N THR A 120 -28.17 -5.90 -2.35
CA THR A 120 -28.57 -4.97 -3.42
C THR A 120 -27.33 -4.26 -3.97
N ASN A 121 -26.63 -4.91 -4.92
CA ASN A 121 -25.61 -4.41 -5.89
C ASN A 121 -24.52 -5.46 -6.23
N THR A 122 -24.84 -6.77 -6.18
CA THR A 122 -23.88 -7.82 -6.57
C THR A 122 -23.69 -7.82 -8.10
N ASN A 123 -22.48 -7.52 -8.57
CA ASN A 123 -22.12 -7.62 -9.98
C ASN A 123 -21.97 -9.11 -10.34
N LEU A 124 -23.06 -9.75 -10.78
CA LEU A 124 -23.08 -11.16 -11.17
C LEU A 124 -22.33 -11.36 -12.49
N ILE A 125 -21.05 -11.69 -12.42
CA ILE A 125 -20.27 -12.15 -13.57
C ILE A 125 -20.47 -13.66 -13.68
N LEU A 126 -21.38 -14.10 -14.56
CA LEU A 126 -21.50 -15.51 -14.93
C LEU A 126 -20.31 -15.89 -15.81
N LEU A 127 -19.36 -16.65 -15.26
CA LEU A 127 -18.40 -17.38 -16.07
C LEU A 127 -19.10 -18.62 -16.67
N PRO A 128 -19.10 -18.81 -18.00
CA PRO A 128 -19.71 -19.98 -18.61
C PRO A 128 -19.00 -21.26 -18.14
N ASN A 129 -19.70 -22.07 -17.35
CA ASN A 129 -19.26 -23.40 -16.91
C ASN A 129 -19.41 -24.43 -18.05
N SER A 130 -18.82 -24.13 -19.22
CA SER A 130 -18.56 -25.15 -20.23
C SER A 130 -17.05 -25.42 -20.23
N PRO A 131 -16.60 -26.68 -20.08
CA PRO A 131 -15.18 -27.04 -20.09
C PRO A 131 -14.40 -26.48 -21.29
N GLN A 132 -15.08 -26.29 -22.43
CA GLN A 132 -14.54 -25.66 -23.63
C GLN A 132 -14.12 -24.19 -23.46
N ALA A 133 -14.79 -23.42 -22.60
CA ALA A 133 -14.45 -22.01 -22.38
C ALA A 133 -13.11 -21.86 -21.64
N GLY A 134 -12.81 -22.77 -20.70
CA GLY A 134 -11.52 -22.80 -20.02
C GLY A 134 -10.37 -23.17 -20.95
N SER A 135 -10.58 -24.12 -21.86
CA SER A 135 -9.59 -24.51 -22.88
C SER A 135 -9.31 -23.37 -23.87
N ASN A 136 -10.35 -22.66 -24.31
CA ASN A 136 -10.20 -21.52 -25.21
C ASN A 136 -9.50 -20.34 -24.54
N MET A 137 -9.83 -20.03 -23.28
CA MET A 137 -9.13 -18.99 -22.52
C MET A 137 -7.64 -19.31 -22.31
N LEU A 138 -7.30 -20.58 -22.02
CA LEU A 138 -5.91 -21.01 -21.90
C LEU A 138 -5.16 -20.90 -23.25
N ASN A 139 -5.78 -21.32 -24.35
CA ASN A 139 -5.20 -21.17 -25.68
C ASN A 139 -5.00 -19.70 -26.08
N ASP A 140 -6.00 -18.85 -25.85
CA ASP A 140 -5.93 -17.42 -26.14
C ASP A 140 -4.88 -16.72 -25.25
N MET A 141 -4.76 -17.14 -23.99
CA MET A 141 -3.74 -16.62 -23.08
C MET A 141 -2.33 -17.04 -23.53
N VAL A 142 -2.10 -18.31 -23.89
CA VAL A 142 -0.80 -18.78 -24.41
C VAL A 142 -0.44 -18.11 -25.73
N ALA A 143 -1.40 -17.94 -26.64
CA ALA A 143 -1.19 -17.22 -27.90
C ALA A 143 -0.86 -15.74 -27.65
N SER A 144 -1.56 -15.08 -26.73
CA SER A 144 -1.29 -13.68 -26.35
C SER A 144 0.08 -13.51 -25.68
N PHE A 145 0.49 -14.43 -24.80
CA PHE A 145 1.81 -14.39 -24.17
C PHE A 145 2.95 -14.66 -25.17
N THR A 146 2.78 -15.61 -26.08
CA THR A 146 3.80 -15.88 -27.12
C THR A 146 3.92 -14.73 -28.13
N ALA A 147 2.79 -14.16 -28.56
CA ALA A 147 2.78 -12.96 -29.40
C ALA A 147 3.41 -11.75 -28.67
N SER A 148 3.09 -11.54 -27.39
CA SER A 148 3.69 -10.47 -26.59
C SER A 148 5.19 -10.64 -26.40
N ASN A 149 5.67 -11.88 -26.20
CA ASN A 149 7.11 -12.17 -26.13
C ASN A 149 7.81 -11.93 -27.47
N GLN A 150 7.24 -12.37 -28.59
CA GLN A 150 7.80 -12.11 -29.92
C GLN A 150 7.83 -10.61 -30.26
N ILE A 151 6.76 -9.87 -29.93
CA ILE A 151 6.72 -8.41 -30.10
C ILE A 151 7.75 -7.72 -29.20
N GLY A 152 7.92 -8.18 -27.96
CA GLY A 152 8.93 -7.70 -27.03
C GLY A 152 10.37 -7.92 -27.54
N GLU A 153 10.66 -9.10 -28.08
CA GLU A 153 11.98 -9.41 -28.68
C GLU A 153 12.23 -8.61 -29.97
N ALA A 154 11.22 -8.48 -30.84
CA ALA A 154 11.32 -7.69 -32.06
C ALA A 154 11.55 -6.20 -31.77
N MET A 155 10.86 -5.64 -30.77
CA MET A 155 11.07 -4.26 -30.30
C MET A 155 12.46 -4.07 -29.70
N LYS A 156 12.93 -5.03 -28.89
CA LYS A 156 14.28 -5.00 -28.31
C LYS A 156 15.37 -5.02 -29.40
N ASN A 157 15.19 -5.83 -30.43
CA ASN A 157 16.12 -5.89 -31.57
C ASN A 157 16.05 -4.64 -32.45
N SER A 158 14.87 -4.04 -32.64
CA SER A 158 14.72 -2.78 -33.37
C SER A 158 15.33 -1.58 -32.62
N ASN A 159 15.31 -1.58 -31.28
CA ASN A 159 15.96 -0.51 -30.52
C ASN A 159 17.48 -0.63 -30.56
N ARG A 160 18.03 -1.85 -30.52
CA ARG A 160 19.49 -2.08 -30.63
C ARG A 160 20.07 -1.68 -31.99
N THR A 161 19.28 -1.78 -33.06
CA THR A 161 19.68 -1.36 -34.42
C THR A 161 19.54 0.15 -34.67
N LYS A 162 18.91 0.90 -33.76
CA LYS A 162 18.82 2.37 -33.81
C LYS A 162 19.91 3.08 -32.98
N GLU A 163 20.64 2.34 -32.14
CA GLU A 163 21.72 2.84 -31.29
C GLU A 163 23.12 2.60 -31.89
N GLU A 164 23.21 1.95 -33.07
CA GLU A 164 24.41 1.89 -33.93
C GLU A 164 24.31 2.92 -35.07
#